data_AF-R5KNV2-F1
#
_entry.id   AF-R5KNV2-F1
#
_cell.length_a   1.000
_cell.length_b   1.000
_cell.length_c   1.000
_cell.angle_alpha   90.00
_cell.angle_beta   90.00
_cell.angle_gamma   90.00
#
_symmetry.space_group_name_H-M   'P 1'
#
loop_
_entity.id
_entity.type
_entity.pdbx_description
1 polymer ?
#
loop_
_entity_poly.entity_id
_entity_poly.type
_entity_poly.pdbx_seq_one_letter_code
_entity_poly.pdbx_strand_id
1 'polypeptide(L)'
;MTRVTSNKAFTLAEVLVTLGIIGVVASMTMPTLMNNQRKVVLENQLKKQYNVMSQALDLWKQETGVIGLYKMYATYNGSEYVNSSTFKSEYMSKLKASGTMDYKKGPFNFNKTKKMNYEGRTCTPTTLLPDGSSMCVNIWSSMITVTTDINGPNKNPNAWGYDIFTFVIDSSSEQLVGMKPTKAEPDADSAYPEGDGLPCSLTVTSAGNGLGCAYYALTNVCPNDNTKKYWDCIP
;
A
#
# COMPACT_ATOMS: atom_id res chain seq x y z
N MET A 1 -33.64 -66.11 -17.29
CA MET A 1 -32.46 -65.47 -17.91
C MET A 1 -32.42 -64.02 -17.45
N THR A 2 -31.59 -63.69 -16.46
CA THR A 2 -31.35 -62.30 -16.02
C THR A 2 -30.28 -61.68 -16.92
N ARG A 3 -30.66 -60.61 -17.63
CA ARG A 3 -29.79 -59.87 -18.55
C ARG A 3 -28.81 -59.05 -17.71
N VAL A 4 -27.55 -59.47 -17.66
CA VAL A 4 -26.47 -58.68 -17.03
C VAL A 4 -26.20 -57.46 -17.89
N THR A 5 -26.58 -56.28 -17.42
CA THR A 5 -26.17 -55.01 -18.03
C THR A 5 -24.71 -54.74 -17.66
N SER A 6 -23.83 -54.65 -18.67
CA SER A 6 -22.44 -54.24 -18.48
C SER A 6 -22.41 -52.79 -17.99
N ASN A 7 -22.17 -52.60 -16.70
CA ASN A 7 -21.90 -51.28 -16.14
C ASN A 7 -20.50 -50.87 -16.62
N LYS A 8 -20.42 -49.85 -17.47
CA LYS A 8 -19.14 -49.26 -17.88
C LYS A 8 -18.49 -48.64 -16.64
N ALA A 9 -17.49 -49.32 -16.08
CA ALA A 9 -16.68 -48.82 -14.97
C ALA A 9 -15.33 -48.35 -15.51
N PHE A 10 -14.82 -47.24 -14.97
CA PHE A 10 -13.50 -46.73 -15.31
C PHE A 10 -12.41 -47.70 -14.84
N THR A 11 -11.38 -47.90 -15.66
CA THR A 11 -10.22 -48.69 -15.24
C THR A 11 -9.35 -47.88 -14.28
N LEU A 12 -8.61 -48.56 -13.39
CA LEU A 12 -7.64 -47.89 -12.50
C LEU A 12 -6.63 -47.05 -13.30
N ALA A 13 -6.18 -47.56 -14.45
CA ALA A 13 -5.25 -46.85 -15.33
C ALA A 13 -5.86 -45.55 -15.88
N GLU A 14 -7.13 -45.58 -16.28
CA GLU A 14 -7.85 -44.40 -16.77
C GLU A 14 -8.01 -43.32 -15.68
N VAL A 15 -8.33 -43.73 -14.45
CA VAL A 15 -8.41 -42.81 -13.31
C VAL A 15 -7.03 -42.22 -12.95
N LEU A 16 -5.96 -43.02 -12.99
CA LEU A 16 -4.61 -42.54 -12.69
C LEU A 16 -4.09 -41.56 -13.75
N VAL A 17 -4.31 -41.84 -15.03
CA VAL A 17 -3.91 -40.93 -16.12
C VAL A 17 -4.69 -39.62 -16.05
N THR A 18 -6.00 -39.67 -15.80
CA THR A 18 -6.83 -38.46 -15.68
C THR A 18 -6.45 -37.61 -14.46
N LEU A 19 -6.22 -38.21 -13.29
CA LEU A 19 -5.72 -37.49 -12.11
C LEU A 19 -4.32 -36.92 -12.33
N GLY A 20 -3.44 -37.65 -13.04
CA GLY A 20 -2.12 -37.16 -13.43
C GLY A 20 -2.19 -35.91 -14.31
N ILE A 21 -3.04 -35.93 -15.35
CA ILE A 21 -3.23 -34.78 -16.25
C ILE A 21 -3.82 -33.59 -15.49
N ILE A 22 -4.86 -33.78 -14.69
CA ILE A 22 -5.48 -32.71 -13.89
C ILE A 22 -4.46 -32.13 -12.89
N GLY A 23 -3.65 -32.98 -12.25
CA GLY A 23 -2.61 -32.54 -11.32
C GLY A 23 -1.58 -31.61 -11.97
N VAL A 24 -1.06 -32.00 -13.14
CA VAL A 24 -0.11 -31.18 -13.90
C VAL A 24 -0.75 -29.85 -14.31
N VAL A 25 -1.94 -29.88 -14.92
CA VAL A 25 -2.62 -28.66 -15.39
C VAL A 25 -2.95 -27.73 -14.21
N ALA A 26 -3.44 -28.26 -13.10
CA ALA A 26 -3.77 -27.47 -11.92
C ALA A 26 -2.51 -26.83 -11.31
N SER A 27 -1.39 -27.57 -11.25
CA SER A 27 -0.11 -27.04 -10.74
C SER A 27 0.41 -25.84 -11.54
N MET A 28 0.18 -25.82 -12.87
CA MET A 28 0.63 -24.74 -13.74
C MET A 28 -0.32 -23.53 -13.72
N THR A 29 -1.60 -23.75 -13.46
CA THR A 29 -2.64 -22.71 -13.57
C THR A 29 -2.98 -22.03 -12.24
N MET A 30 -2.97 -22.76 -11.12
CA MET A 30 -3.31 -22.22 -9.80
C MET A 30 -2.40 -21.04 -9.37
N PRO A 31 -1.06 -21.09 -9.52
CA PRO A 31 -0.21 -19.97 -9.11
C PRO A 31 -0.53 -18.68 -9.87
N THR A 32 -0.75 -18.77 -11.18
CA THR A 32 -1.09 -17.63 -12.04
C THR A 32 -2.43 -17.02 -11.65
N LEU A 33 -3.46 -17.86 -11.44
CA LEU A 33 -4.78 -17.39 -11.02
C LEU A 33 -4.73 -16.71 -9.65
N MET A 34 -4.04 -17.32 -8.68
CA MET A 34 -3.89 -16.75 -7.34
C MET A 34 -3.14 -15.40 -7.39
N ASN A 35 -2.11 -15.27 -8.22
CA ASN A 35 -1.38 -14.01 -8.37
C ASN A 35 -2.27 -12.90 -8.95
N ASN A 36 -3.05 -13.21 -9.99
CA ASN A 36 -3.98 -12.26 -10.60
C ASN A 36 -5.09 -11.84 -9.63
N GLN A 37 -5.64 -12.78 -8.86
CA GLN A 37 -6.63 -12.47 -7.82
C GLN A 37 -6.03 -11.56 -6.74
N ARG A 38 -4.80 -11.81 -6.29
CA ARG A 38 -4.12 -10.96 -5.30
C ARG A 38 -3.97 -9.52 -5.79
N LYS A 39 -3.59 -9.32 -7.06
CA LYS A 39 -3.49 -7.98 -7.67
C LYS A 39 -4.81 -7.21 -7.60
N VAL A 40 -5.91 -7.85 -8.00
CA VAL A 40 -7.25 -7.24 -7.93
C VAL A 40 -7.69 -6.94 -6.50
N VAL A 41 -7.36 -7.83 -5.55
CA VAL A 41 -7.64 -7.59 -4.12
C VAL A 41 -6.88 -6.37 -3.61
N LEU A 42 -5.57 -6.25 -3.91
CA LEU A 42 -4.76 -5.11 -3.50
C LEU A 42 -5.27 -3.79 -4.12
N GLU A 43 -5.63 -3.80 -5.42
CA GLU A 43 -6.23 -2.64 -6.08
C GLU A 43 -7.49 -2.16 -5.37
N ASN A 44 -8.40 -3.09 -5.04
CA ASN A 44 -9.65 -2.76 -4.35
C ASN A 44 -9.42 -2.32 -2.91
N GLN A 45 -8.45 -2.93 -2.22
CA GLN A 45 -8.05 -2.53 -0.87
C GLN A 45 -7.50 -1.10 -0.86
N LEU A 46 -6.62 -0.74 -1.81
CA LEU A 46 -6.10 0.63 -1.92
C LEU A 46 -7.21 1.63 -2.18
N LYS A 47 -8.11 1.36 -3.14
CA LYS A 47 -9.23 2.27 -3.46
C LYS A 47 -10.15 2.48 -2.26
N LYS A 48 -10.48 1.39 -1.55
CA LYS A 48 -11.26 1.46 -0.32
C LYS A 48 -10.55 2.31 0.73
N GLN A 49 -9.27 2.04 0.95
CA GLN A 49 -8.47 2.72 1.97
C GLN A 49 -8.34 4.22 1.69
N TYR A 50 -8.05 4.59 0.44
CA TYR A 50 -8.02 5.98 0.00
C TYR A 50 -9.35 6.69 0.26
N ASN A 51 -10.47 6.06 -0.13
CA ASN A 51 -11.80 6.65 0.09
C ASN A 51 -12.13 6.84 1.57
N VAL A 52 -11.79 5.86 2.42
CA VAL A 52 -12.03 5.93 3.87
C VAL A 52 -11.17 7.04 4.50
N MET A 53 -9.90 7.14 4.14
CA MET A 53 -9.01 8.21 4.61
C MET A 53 -9.49 9.60 4.17
N SER A 54 -9.84 9.78 2.90
CA SER A 54 -10.35 11.06 2.38
C SER A 54 -11.66 11.46 3.08
N GLN A 55 -12.60 10.53 3.25
CA GLN A 55 -13.85 10.81 3.98
C GLN A 55 -13.62 11.15 5.45
N ALA A 56 -12.69 10.47 6.12
CA ALA A 56 -12.34 10.79 7.51
C ALA A 56 -11.72 12.18 7.63
N LEU A 57 -10.92 12.61 6.64
CA LEU A 57 -10.33 13.94 6.61
C LEU A 57 -11.41 15.00 6.43
N ASP A 58 -12.34 14.80 5.49
CA ASP A 58 -13.45 15.71 5.27
C ASP A 58 -14.36 15.81 6.51
N LEU A 59 -14.67 14.68 7.16
CA LEU A 59 -15.44 14.66 8.41
C LEU A 59 -14.74 15.44 9.53
N TRP A 60 -13.43 15.22 9.70
CA TRP A 60 -12.64 15.94 10.69
C TRP A 60 -12.66 17.45 10.44
N LYS A 61 -12.50 17.89 9.18
CA LYS A 61 -12.58 19.31 8.82
C LYS A 61 -13.95 19.91 9.09
N GLN A 62 -15.02 19.18 8.77
CA GLN A 62 -16.40 19.64 8.99
C GLN A 62 -16.71 19.84 10.47
N GLU A 63 -16.24 18.94 11.34
CA GLU A 63 -16.48 19.03 12.78
C GLU A 63 -15.62 20.10 13.46
N THR A 64 -14.36 20.25 13.05
CA THR A 64 -13.44 21.23 13.65
C THR A 64 -13.63 22.64 13.10
N GLY A 65 -14.19 22.78 11.89
CA GLY A 65 -14.34 24.07 11.21
C GLY A 65 -13.00 24.70 10.79
N VAL A 66 -11.93 23.92 10.73
CA VAL A 66 -10.57 24.40 10.41
C VAL A 66 -10.51 24.87 8.97
N ILE A 67 -10.00 26.10 8.79
CA ILE A 67 -9.67 26.69 7.48
C ILE A 67 -8.17 26.99 7.48
N GLY A 68 -7.39 26.39 6.57
CA GLY A 68 -5.94 26.57 6.55
C GLY A 68 -5.23 25.57 7.46
N LEU A 69 -5.47 24.27 7.23
CA LEU A 69 -4.93 23.14 8.00
C LEU A 69 -3.41 23.28 8.21
N TYR A 70 -2.68 23.60 7.15
CA TYR A 70 -1.22 23.77 7.21
C TYR A 70 -0.77 24.89 8.16
N LYS A 71 -1.49 26.01 8.22
CA LYS A 71 -1.14 27.13 9.10
C LYS A 71 -1.33 26.77 10.58
N MET A 72 -2.34 25.96 10.89
CA MET A 72 -2.71 25.61 12.25
C MET A 72 -1.94 24.40 12.80
N TYR A 73 -1.59 23.44 11.94
CA TYR A 73 -1.07 22.13 12.37
C TYR A 73 0.32 21.77 11.81
N ALA A 74 0.81 22.51 10.82
CA ALA A 74 2.13 22.27 10.19
C ALA A 74 3.11 23.45 10.36
N THR A 75 2.84 24.36 11.30
CA THR A 75 3.75 25.45 11.68
C THR A 75 4.71 24.99 12.77
N TYR A 76 6.02 25.09 12.51
CA TYR A 76 7.07 24.72 13.46
C TYR A 76 7.39 25.88 14.42
N ASN A 77 7.35 25.63 15.73
CA ASN A 77 7.61 26.66 16.76
C ASN A 77 9.04 26.65 17.32
N GLY A 78 9.96 25.85 16.76
CA GLY A 78 11.32 25.66 17.25
C GLY A 78 11.54 24.40 18.08
N SER A 79 10.47 23.75 18.56
CA SER A 79 10.53 22.47 19.28
C SER A 79 9.65 21.41 18.63
N GLU A 80 8.41 21.77 18.26
CA GLU A 80 7.42 20.86 17.69
C GLU A 80 6.55 21.56 16.64
N TYR A 81 5.77 20.75 15.91
CA TYR A 81 4.68 21.27 15.09
C TYR A 81 3.46 21.52 15.97
N VAL A 82 3.03 22.78 16.01
CA VAL A 82 1.92 23.22 16.86
C VAL A 82 0.68 22.38 16.59
N ASN A 83 0.02 21.89 17.65
CA ASN A 83 -1.20 21.07 17.60
C ASN A 83 -1.10 19.76 16.78
N SER A 84 0.09 19.35 16.35
CA SER A 84 0.28 18.18 15.49
C SER A 84 -0.20 16.87 16.14
N SER A 85 0.00 16.72 17.45
CA SER A 85 -0.48 15.58 18.23
C SER A 85 -2.01 15.52 18.28
N THR A 86 -2.67 16.66 18.45
CA THR A 86 -4.13 16.78 18.44
C THR A 86 -4.72 16.41 17.08
N PHE A 87 -4.17 16.94 15.99
CA PHE A 87 -4.62 16.55 14.65
C PHE A 87 -4.46 15.05 14.41
N LYS A 88 -3.28 14.49 14.75
CA LYS A 88 -3.01 13.06 14.59
C LYS A 88 -4.02 12.22 15.37
N SER A 89 -4.30 12.54 16.63
CA SER A 89 -5.22 11.76 17.47
C SER A 89 -6.68 11.88 17.00
N GLU A 90 -7.15 13.07 16.67
CA GLU A 90 -8.51 13.31 16.19
C GLU A 90 -8.76 12.65 14.84
N TYR A 91 -7.83 12.79 13.90
CA TYR A 91 -7.96 12.16 12.58
C TYR A 91 -7.94 10.63 12.67
N MET A 92 -7.05 10.07 13.50
CA MET A 92 -7.04 8.63 13.80
C MET A 92 -8.33 8.15 14.48
N SER A 93 -8.93 9.00 15.33
CA SER A 93 -10.22 8.70 15.97
C SER A 93 -11.35 8.58 14.96
N LYS A 94 -11.38 9.43 13.91
CA LYS A 94 -12.37 9.31 12.81
C LYS A 94 -12.27 8.01 12.04
N LEU A 95 -11.06 7.44 11.98
CA LEU A 95 -10.77 6.16 11.35
C LEU A 95 -11.03 4.97 12.29
N LYS A 96 -11.45 5.24 13.54
CA LYS A 96 -11.64 4.24 14.60
C LYS A 96 -10.39 3.39 14.81
N ALA A 97 -9.22 4.01 14.65
CA ALA A 97 -7.94 3.35 14.79
C ALA A 97 -7.77 2.87 16.24
N SER A 98 -7.34 1.62 16.42
CA SER A 98 -7.26 0.99 17.73
C SER A 98 -6.12 -0.02 17.80
N GLY A 99 -5.26 0.14 18.80
CA GLY A 99 -4.10 -0.72 18.98
C GLY A 99 -2.97 -0.44 17.99
N THR A 100 -1.83 -1.05 18.27
CA THR A 100 -0.63 -0.98 17.44
C THR A 100 -0.11 -2.37 17.14
N MET A 101 0.53 -2.51 15.99
CA MET A 101 1.16 -3.74 15.56
C MET A 101 2.48 -3.45 14.86
N ASP A 102 3.52 -4.11 15.34
CA ASP A 102 4.85 -4.01 14.77
C ASP A 102 5.07 -4.99 13.62
N TYR A 103 5.92 -4.59 12.69
CA TYR A 103 6.29 -5.40 11.54
C TYR A 103 7.27 -6.49 11.98
N LYS A 104 6.89 -7.75 11.79
CA LYS A 104 7.81 -8.88 11.99
C LYS A 104 8.91 -8.92 10.93
N LYS A 105 8.59 -8.45 9.71
CA LYS A 105 9.49 -8.40 8.57
C LYS A 105 9.21 -7.15 7.75
N GLY A 106 10.29 -6.50 7.32
CA GLY A 106 10.23 -5.25 6.58
C GLY A 106 10.01 -4.04 7.51
N PRO A 107 9.43 -2.95 7.03
CA PRO A 107 8.95 -2.80 5.66
C PRO A 107 10.07 -2.42 4.67
N PHE A 108 9.91 -2.85 3.41
CA PHE A 108 10.92 -2.78 2.36
C PHE A 108 10.60 -1.70 1.32
N ASN A 109 11.60 -1.34 0.51
CA ASN A 109 11.38 -0.56 -0.71
C ASN A 109 10.56 -1.36 -1.75
N PHE A 110 10.14 -0.70 -2.82
CA PHE A 110 9.23 -1.26 -3.84
C PHE A 110 9.70 -2.59 -4.42
N ASN A 111 10.99 -2.71 -4.71
CA ASN A 111 11.58 -3.94 -5.25
C ASN A 111 11.92 -5.00 -4.19
N LYS A 112 11.60 -4.76 -2.91
CA LYS A 112 11.85 -5.67 -1.78
C LYS A 112 13.35 -5.98 -1.57
N THR A 113 14.24 -5.07 -1.98
CA THR A 113 15.70 -5.25 -1.95
C THR A 113 16.37 -4.59 -0.75
N LYS A 114 15.87 -3.42 -0.31
CA LYS A 114 16.39 -2.66 0.83
C LYS A 114 15.29 -2.42 1.85
N LYS A 115 15.65 -2.33 3.13
CA LYS A 115 14.75 -1.82 4.16
C LYS A 115 14.65 -0.30 4.04
N MET A 116 13.48 0.24 4.32
CA MET A 116 13.29 1.68 4.37
C MET A 116 13.83 2.23 5.69
N ASN A 117 14.70 3.24 5.59
CA ASN A 117 15.21 4.00 6.72
C ASN A 117 14.38 5.28 6.87
N TYR A 118 13.92 5.57 8.08
CA TYR A 118 13.00 6.67 8.35
C TYR A 118 13.74 7.93 8.78
N GLU A 119 13.39 9.05 8.17
CA GLU A 119 14.08 10.33 8.38
C GLU A 119 13.14 11.43 8.86
N GLY A 120 11.89 11.04 9.11
CA GLY A 120 10.86 11.91 9.64
C GLY A 120 9.94 12.51 8.60
N ARG A 121 10.14 12.33 7.28
CA ARG A 121 9.15 12.76 6.27
C ARG A 121 7.92 11.85 6.29
N THR A 122 8.10 10.56 6.48
CA THR A 122 7.03 9.58 6.68
C THR A 122 7.21 8.85 8.01
N CYS A 123 6.31 7.92 8.28
CA CYS A 123 6.31 7.04 9.43
C CYS A 123 5.96 5.61 9.00
N THR A 124 6.24 4.65 9.88
CA THR A 124 5.81 3.27 9.73
C THR A 124 4.33 3.15 10.12
N PRO A 125 3.45 2.62 9.26
CA PRO A 125 2.02 2.48 9.58
C PRO A 125 1.80 1.31 10.56
N THR A 126 1.88 1.58 11.85
CA THR A 126 1.72 0.57 12.92
C THR A 126 0.36 0.65 13.62
N THR A 127 -0.39 1.75 13.49
CA THR A 127 -1.70 1.90 14.11
C THR A 127 -2.74 1.12 13.32
N LEU A 128 -3.41 0.16 13.95
CA LEU A 128 -4.36 -0.73 13.28
C LEU A 128 -5.71 -0.05 13.07
N LEU A 129 -6.36 -0.39 11.96
CA LEU A 129 -7.73 -0.03 11.65
C LEU A 129 -8.66 -1.23 11.81
N PRO A 130 -9.99 -1.00 11.95
CA PRO A 130 -10.96 -2.08 12.17
C PRO A 130 -11.02 -3.13 11.06
N ASP A 131 -10.58 -2.80 9.84
CA ASP A 131 -10.57 -3.73 8.70
C ASP A 131 -9.26 -4.52 8.56
N GLY A 132 -8.33 -4.37 9.52
CA GLY A 132 -7.05 -5.06 9.56
C GLY A 132 -5.94 -4.39 8.78
N SER A 133 -6.22 -3.29 8.07
CA SER A 133 -5.18 -2.39 7.55
C SER A 133 -4.50 -1.62 8.68
N SER A 134 -3.41 -0.92 8.39
CA SER A 134 -2.79 0.00 9.34
C SER A 134 -2.41 1.32 8.70
N MET A 135 -2.16 2.32 9.55
CA MET A 135 -1.77 3.64 9.11
C MET A 135 -0.92 4.38 10.14
N CYS A 136 -0.33 5.47 9.68
CA CYS A 136 0.27 6.48 10.51
C CYS A 136 0.18 7.83 9.81
N VAL A 137 0.24 8.90 10.60
CA VAL A 137 0.22 10.27 10.11
C VAL A 137 1.45 10.97 10.67
N ASN A 138 2.19 11.65 9.80
CA ASN A 138 3.36 12.40 10.21
C ASN A 138 3.35 13.83 9.66
N ILE A 139 3.98 14.73 10.40
CA ILE A 139 4.12 16.13 10.02
C ILE A 139 5.59 16.48 10.09
N TRP A 140 6.16 16.89 8.96
CA TRP A 140 7.57 17.23 8.87
C TRP A 140 7.84 18.17 7.70
N SER A 141 8.68 19.18 7.94
CA SER A 141 9.03 20.24 7.01
C SER A 141 7.82 20.86 6.31
N SER A 142 6.79 21.18 7.11
CA SER A 142 5.52 21.70 6.61
C SER A 142 4.84 20.80 5.57
N MET A 143 5.01 19.48 5.67
CA MET A 143 4.27 18.48 4.92
C MET A 143 3.50 17.58 5.89
N ILE A 144 2.26 17.22 5.51
CA ILE A 144 1.45 16.27 6.27
C ILE A 144 1.31 15.00 5.45
N THR A 145 1.99 13.96 5.89
CA THR A 145 2.02 12.65 5.22
C THR A 145 1.09 11.68 5.93
N VAL A 146 0.34 10.92 5.13
CA VAL A 146 -0.51 9.84 5.61
C VAL A 146 -0.03 8.57 4.93
N THR A 147 0.53 7.65 5.70
CA THR A 147 1.04 6.38 5.16
C THR A 147 0.15 5.25 5.67
N THR A 148 -0.20 4.33 4.79
CA THR A 148 -1.09 3.21 5.11
C THR A 148 -0.55 1.92 4.54
N ASP A 149 -0.67 0.84 5.30
CA ASP A 149 -0.55 -0.53 4.81
C ASP A 149 -1.96 -1.07 4.60
N ILE A 150 -2.31 -1.36 3.34
CA ILE A 150 -3.68 -1.71 2.93
C ILE A 150 -4.09 -3.13 3.33
N ASN A 151 -3.12 -3.99 3.68
CA ASN A 151 -3.38 -5.37 4.05
C ASN A 151 -2.93 -5.70 5.50
N GLY A 152 -2.15 -4.78 6.10
CA GLY A 152 -1.77 -4.73 7.49
C GLY A 152 -0.42 -5.38 7.81
N PRO A 153 0.23 -5.03 8.95
CA PRO A 153 1.66 -5.31 9.19
C PRO A 153 2.04 -6.79 9.27
N ASN A 154 1.05 -7.67 9.49
CA ASN A 154 1.22 -9.12 9.57
C ASN A 154 1.21 -9.81 8.19
N LYS A 155 0.88 -9.12 7.10
CA LYS A 155 0.74 -9.71 5.77
C LYS A 155 1.87 -9.24 4.85
N ASN A 156 2.80 -10.15 4.58
CA ASN A 156 3.87 -9.93 3.61
C ASN A 156 3.33 -9.57 2.21
N PRO A 157 4.08 -8.79 1.40
CA PRO A 157 5.50 -8.47 1.56
C PRO A 157 5.85 -7.31 2.51
N ASN A 158 4.91 -6.46 2.92
CA ASN A 158 5.19 -5.21 3.65
C ASN A 158 6.23 -4.36 2.90
N ALA A 159 5.88 -3.86 1.71
CA ALA A 159 6.75 -3.10 0.84
C ALA A 159 6.05 -1.83 0.31
N TRP A 160 6.78 -0.71 0.32
CA TRP A 160 6.30 0.55 -0.23
C TRP A 160 6.01 0.44 -1.72
N GLY A 161 4.83 0.91 -2.14
CA GLY A 161 4.32 0.73 -3.50
C GLY A 161 3.70 -0.65 -3.77
N TYR A 162 3.84 -1.63 -2.89
CA TYR A 162 3.18 -2.93 -3.08
C TYR A 162 1.88 -3.01 -2.26
N ASP A 163 2.01 -2.91 -0.95
CA ASP A 163 0.92 -2.90 0.04
C ASP A 163 0.98 -1.67 0.97
N ILE A 164 2.15 -1.03 1.08
CA ILE A 164 2.33 0.22 1.83
C ILE A 164 2.35 1.41 0.87
N PHE A 165 1.52 2.43 1.13
CA PHE A 165 1.40 3.61 0.27
C PHE A 165 1.44 4.89 1.09
N THR A 166 2.21 5.86 0.60
CA THR A 166 2.35 7.18 1.22
C THR A 166 1.55 8.22 0.43
N PHE A 167 0.70 8.96 1.14
CA PHE A 167 -0.11 10.05 0.65
C PHE A 167 0.33 11.36 1.30
N VAL A 168 -0.10 12.47 0.72
CA VAL A 168 0.09 13.81 1.28
C VAL A 168 -1.25 14.54 1.26
N ILE A 169 -1.52 15.32 2.30
CA ILE A 169 -2.61 16.29 2.24
C ILE A 169 -2.06 17.48 1.46
N ASP A 170 -2.59 17.77 0.27
CA ASP A 170 -2.09 18.86 -0.56
C ASP A 170 -2.27 20.22 0.13
N SER A 171 -1.26 21.10 0.10
CA SER A 171 -1.31 22.36 0.85
C SER A 171 -2.26 23.41 0.28
N SER A 172 -2.66 23.26 -0.98
CA SER A 172 -3.52 24.22 -1.69
C SER A 172 -4.99 23.81 -1.64
N SER A 173 -5.27 22.56 -1.99
CA SER A 173 -6.62 21.98 -1.97
C SER A 173 -7.03 21.43 -0.60
N GLU A 174 -6.05 21.20 0.28
CA GLU A 174 -6.21 20.48 1.54
C GLU A 174 -6.77 19.06 1.37
N GLN A 175 -6.74 18.50 0.16
CA GLN A 175 -7.27 17.18 -0.13
C GLN A 175 -6.18 16.11 -0.04
N LEU A 176 -6.58 14.89 0.30
CA LEU A 176 -5.65 13.77 0.32
C LEU A 176 -5.30 13.36 -1.12
N VAL A 177 -4.02 13.39 -1.46
CA VAL A 177 -3.52 13.00 -2.79
C VAL A 177 -2.37 12.01 -2.69
N GLY A 178 -2.20 11.19 -3.73
CA GLY A 178 -1.07 10.26 -3.82
C GLY A 178 0.25 11.03 -3.86
N MET A 179 1.22 10.62 -3.04
CA MET A 179 2.55 11.20 -3.06
C MET A 179 3.17 10.99 -4.45
N LYS A 180 3.65 12.07 -5.08
CA LYS A 180 4.19 12.06 -6.44
C LYS A 180 5.73 12.08 -6.42
N PRO A 181 6.40 11.34 -7.31
CA PRO A 181 7.85 11.45 -7.47
C PRO A 181 8.26 12.86 -7.90
N THR A 182 9.40 13.32 -7.39
CA THR A 182 10.00 14.63 -7.70
C THR A 182 11.31 14.54 -8.46
N LYS A 183 11.92 13.35 -8.53
CA LYS A 183 13.16 13.08 -9.27
C LYS A 183 13.02 11.79 -10.07
N ALA A 184 13.53 11.78 -11.29
CA ALA A 184 13.53 10.59 -12.14
C ALA A 184 14.63 9.59 -11.76
N GLU A 185 15.81 10.10 -11.38
CA GLU A 185 17.01 9.29 -11.09
C GLU A 185 17.52 9.54 -9.67
N PRO A 186 16.97 8.84 -8.67
CA PRO A 186 17.47 8.87 -7.29
C PRO A 186 18.82 8.15 -7.19
N ASP A 187 19.63 8.58 -6.22
CA ASP A 187 20.83 7.87 -5.79
C ASP A 187 20.43 6.56 -5.08
N ALA A 188 20.97 5.45 -5.57
CA ALA A 188 20.72 4.12 -5.04
C ALA A 188 21.18 3.97 -3.59
N ASP A 189 22.21 4.70 -3.18
CA ASP A 189 22.85 4.61 -1.86
C ASP A 189 22.74 5.91 -1.06
N SER A 190 21.75 6.76 -1.40
CA SER A 190 21.47 8.00 -0.68
C SER A 190 21.43 7.76 0.82
N ALA A 191 22.22 8.56 1.55
CA ALA A 191 22.13 8.63 3.00
C ALA A 191 20.76 9.16 3.47
N TYR A 192 20.07 9.91 2.60
CA TYR A 192 18.76 10.52 2.85
C TYR A 192 17.67 10.07 1.85
N PRO A 193 17.25 8.79 1.90
CA PRO A 193 16.36 8.20 0.89
C PRO A 193 14.94 8.81 0.87
N GLU A 194 14.43 9.34 1.99
CA GLU A 194 13.11 9.98 2.02
C GLU A 194 13.12 11.35 1.33
N GLY A 195 14.29 12.00 1.26
CA GLY A 195 14.48 13.28 0.58
C GLY A 195 14.85 13.14 -0.90
N ASP A 196 15.28 11.97 -1.34
CA ASP A 196 15.86 11.77 -2.66
C ASP A 196 14.80 11.37 -3.70
N GLY A 197 13.86 12.28 -3.96
CA GLY A 197 13.04 12.20 -5.17
C GLY A 197 11.75 11.40 -5.08
N LEU A 198 11.46 10.78 -3.93
CA LEU A 198 10.26 9.96 -3.69
C LEU A 198 10.01 8.94 -4.83
N PRO A 199 11.01 8.12 -5.20
CA PRO A 199 10.95 7.37 -6.44
C PRO A 199 9.87 6.29 -6.43
N CYS A 200 9.40 5.94 -7.62
CA CYS A 200 8.57 4.78 -7.88
C CYS A 200 8.99 4.17 -9.21
N SER A 201 9.79 3.11 -9.19
CA SER A 201 10.30 2.46 -10.40
C SER A 201 10.75 1.04 -10.12
N LEU A 202 10.55 0.13 -11.08
CA LEU A 202 11.06 -1.25 -11.01
C LEU A 202 12.58 -1.34 -11.14
N THR A 203 13.24 -0.30 -11.66
CA THR A 203 14.70 -0.30 -11.87
C THR A 203 15.46 0.36 -10.73
N VAL A 204 14.80 1.17 -9.90
CA VAL A 204 15.44 1.89 -8.81
C VAL A 204 15.64 0.96 -7.61
N THR A 205 16.83 0.97 -7.02
CA THR A 205 17.16 0.13 -5.85
C THR A 205 17.36 0.92 -4.56
N SER A 206 17.14 2.24 -4.59
CA SER A 206 17.25 3.08 -3.41
C SER A 206 16.30 2.65 -2.30
N ALA A 207 16.68 2.91 -1.05
CA ALA A 207 15.84 2.60 0.10
C ALA A 207 14.51 3.38 0.06
N GLY A 208 14.47 4.56 -0.58
CA GLY A 208 13.28 5.42 -0.71
C GLY A 208 12.30 5.01 -1.81
N ASN A 209 12.64 3.99 -2.61
CA ASN A 209 11.80 3.56 -3.72
C ASN A 209 10.48 2.98 -3.23
N GLY A 210 9.38 3.49 -3.76
CA GLY A 210 8.03 3.17 -3.35
C GLY A 210 7.28 4.33 -2.70
N LEU A 211 8.00 5.35 -2.19
CA LEU A 211 7.38 6.50 -1.52
C LEU A 211 6.43 7.29 -2.44
N GLY A 212 6.76 7.42 -3.73
CA GLY A 212 5.92 8.10 -4.71
C GLY A 212 4.95 7.17 -5.46
N CYS A 213 4.84 5.90 -5.07
CA CYS A 213 4.03 4.95 -5.83
C CYS A 213 2.52 5.12 -5.65
N ALA A 214 2.07 5.80 -4.58
CA ALA A 214 0.65 6.08 -4.39
C ALA A 214 0.04 6.87 -5.56
N TYR A 215 0.78 7.82 -6.15
CA TYR A 215 0.34 8.55 -7.34
C TYR A 215 0.03 7.61 -8.52
N TYR A 216 0.94 6.69 -8.82
CA TYR A 216 0.79 5.73 -9.92
C TYR A 216 -0.27 4.67 -9.64
N ALA A 217 -0.38 4.21 -8.39
CA ALA A 217 -1.38 3.24 -7.98
C ALA A 217 -2.80 3.79 -8.04
N LEU A 218 -3.00 5.07 -7.66
CA LEU A 218 -4.31 5.75 -7.78
C LEU A 218 -4.69 6.03 -9.23
N THR A 219 -3.73 6.47 -10.06
CA THR A 219 -3.96 6.72 -11.50
C THR A 219 -3.99 5.43 -12.33
N ASN A 220 -3.64 4.30 -11.71
CA ASN A 220 -3.53 2.98 -12.31
C ASN A 220 -2.63 2.93 -13.55
N VAL A 221 -1.49 3.62 -13.51
CA VAL A 221 -0.50 3.66 -14.59
C VAL A 221 0.81 3.07 -14.10
N CYS A 222 1.44 2.19 -14.88
CA CYS A 222 2.74 1.65 -14.50
C CYS A 222 3.85 2.71 -14.60
N PRO A 223 4.74 2.84 -13.59
CA PRO A 223 5.76 3.89 -13.58
C PRO A 223 6.79 3.83 -14.72
N ASN A 224 7.11 2.61 -15.19
CA ASN A 224 8.10 2.39 -16.24
C ASN A 224 7.48 2.15 -17.64
N ASP A 225 6.15 2.01 -17.73
CA ASP A 225 5.46 1.67 -18.97
C ASP A 225 4.00 2.17 -18.94
N ASN A 226 3.75 3.36 -19.49
CA ASN A 226 2.42 3.98 -19.43
C ASN A 226 1.32 3.22 -20.21
N THR A 227 1.67 2.16 -20.96
CA THR A 227 0.70 1.31 -21.66
C THR A 227 0.10 0.23 -20.75
N LYS A 228 0.70 0.01 -19.57
CA LYS A 228 0.28 -1.00 -18.59
C LYS A 228 -0.36 -0.36 -17.36
N LYS A 229 -1.22 -1.14 -16.71
CA LYS A 229 -1.78 -0.80 -15.40
C LYS A 229 -0.73 -0.96 -14.32
N TYR A 230 -0.88 -0.19 -13.24
CA TYR A 230 0.03 -0.23 -12.10
C TYR A 230 0.16 -1.64 -11.50
N TRP A 231 -0.98 -2.26 -11.20
CA TRP A 231 -1.07 -3.56 -10.54
C TRP A 231 -0.58 -4.73 -11.41
N ASP A 232 -0.47 -4.51 -12.72
CA ASP A 232 0.10 -5.50 -13.64
C ASP A 232 1.62 -5.50 -13.61
N CYS A 233 2.25 -4.41 -13.18
CA CYS A 233 3.70 -4.24 -13.18
C CYS A 233 4.36 -4.22 -11.80
N ILE A 234 3.61 -4.46 -10.72
CA ILE A 234 4.21 -4.60 -9.39
C ILE A 234 5.21 -5.79 -9.33
N PRO A 235 6.32 -5.66 -8.60
CA PRO A 235 7.41 -6.65 -8.55
C PRO A 235 7.15 -7.86 -7.63
#